data_AF-A0A4S1G081-F1
#
_entry.id   AF-A0A4S1G081-F1
#
_cell.length_a   1.000
_cell.length_b   1.000
_cell.length_c   1.000
_cell.angle_alpha   90.00
_cell.angle_beta   90.00
_cell.angle_gamma   90.00
#
_symmetry.space_group_name_H-M   'P 1'
#
loop_
_entity.id
_entity.type
_entity.pdbx_description
1 polymer ?
#
loop_
_entity_poly.entity_id
_entity_poly.type
_entity_poly.pdbx_seq_one_letter_code
_entity_poly.pdbx_strand_id
1 'polypeptide(L)' 'LGWPIDGPVDIVANGQRIGRGDIVRIGEELGIRLRGGFACNE' A
#
# COMPACT_ATOMS: atom_id res chain seq x y z
N LEU A 1 -14.11 -7.99 -8.88
CA LEU A 1 -13.78 -6.56 -9.02
C LEU A 1 -12.65 -6.29 -10.04
N GLY A 2 -11.83 -7.25 -10.47
CA GLY A 2 -11.01 -7.10 -11.69
C GLY A 2 -9.82 -6.13 -11.60
N TRP A 3 -9.45 -5.69 -10.39
CA TRP A 3 -8.25 -4.87 -10.21
C TRP A 3 -7.04 -5.80 -10.27
N PRO A 4 -6.02 -5.50 -11.07
CA PRO A 4 -4.77 -6.24 -11.04
C PRO A 4 -4.16 -6.10 -9.64
N ILE A 5 -3.98 -7.24 -8.97
CA ILE A 5 -3.34 -7.34 -7.63
C ILE A 5 -1.89 -6.85 -7.70
N ASP A 6 -1.34 -6.82 -8.91
CA ASP A 6 0.04 -6.49 -9.23
C ASP A 6 0.27 -4.96 -9.32
N GLY A 7 -0.79 -4.16 -9.19
CA GLY A 7 -0.74 -2.70 -9.22
C GLY A 7 -0.46 -2.07 -7.85
N PRO A 8 0.04 -0.81 -7.82
CA PRO A 8 0.21 -0.09 -6.58
C PRO A 8 -1.15 0.13 -5.88
N VAL A 9 -1.18 -0.09 -4.58
CA VAL A 9 -2.32 0.13 -3.69
C VAL A 9 -2.21 1.45 -2.94
N ASP A 10 -3.36 2.06 -2.67
CA ASP A 10 -3.45 3.20 -1.75
C ASP A 10 -3.50 2.70 -0.30
N ILE A 11 -2.77 3.38 0.58
CA ILE A 11 -2.77 3.13 2.03
C ILE A 11 -3.62 4.22 2.67
N VAL A 12 -4.67 3.83 3.38
CA VAL A 12 -5.67 4.72 3.96
C VAL A 12 -5.70 4.55 5.47
N ALA A 13 -5.69 5.66 6.20
CA ALA A 13 -5.93 5.71 7.65
C ALA A 13 -7.06 6.72 7.91
N ASN A 14 -8.05 6.34 8.71
CA ASN A 14 -9.19 7.19 9.06
C ASN A 14 -9.94 7.78 7.85
N GLY A 15 -10.01 7.03 6.74
CA GLY A 15 -10.64 7.49 5.49
C GLY A 15 -9.80 8.44 4.64
N GLN A 16 -8.59 8.82 5.10
CA GLN A 16 -7.65 9.65 4.36
C GLN A 16 -6.51 8.82 3.77
N ARG A 17 -6.21 9.03 2.48
CA ARG A 17 -5.05 8.40 1.83
C ARG A 17 -3.76 8.99 2.39
N ILE A 18 -2.94 8.14 2.97
CA ILE A 18 -1.67 8.51 3.62
C ILE A 18 -0.43 8.03 2.85
N GLY A 19 -0.58 7.14 1.88
CA GLY A 19 0.56 6.62 1.12
C GLY A 19 0.17 5.74 -0.06
N ARG A 20 1.20 5.21 -0.74
CA ARG A 20 1.09 4.20 -1.80
C ARG A 20 2.18 3.14 -1.64
N GLY A 21 1.86 1.91 -2.02
CA GLY A 21 2.81 0.81 -2.01
C GLY A 21 2.47 -0.30 -3.00
N ASP A 22 3.38 -1.25 -3.17
CA ASP A 22 3.16 -2.45 -3.96
C ASP A 22 2.82 -3.63 -3.03
N ILE A 23 1.84 -4.45 -3.40
CA ILE A 23 1.64 -5.74 -2.72
C ILE A 23 2.83 -6.64 -3.03
N VAL A 24 3.44 -7.20 -1.99
CA VAL A 24 4.58 -8.11 -2.10
C VAL A 24 4.32 -9.38 -1.31
N ARG A 25 4.92 -10.49 -1.74
CA ARG A 25 4.92 -11.75 -0.98
C ARG A 25 6.18 -11.84 -0.14
N ILE A 26 6.04 -12.16 1.15
CA ILE A 26 7.13 -12.30 2.12
C ILE A 26 7.03 -13.70 2.71
N GLY A 27 7.79 -14.66 2.15
CA GLY A 27 7.61 -16.07 2.47
C GLY A 27 6.17 -16.51 2.16
N GLU A 28 5.45 -16.95 3.19
CA GLU A 28 4.04 -17.35 3.10
C GLU A 28 3.06 -16.18 3.33
N GLU A 29 3.55 -15.01 3.73
CA GLU A 29 2.74 -13.85 4.07
C GLU A 29 2.63 -12.82 2.93
N LEU A 30 1.67 -11.91 3.05
CA LEU A 30 1.54 -10.74 2.20
C LEU A 30 1.94 -9.49 2.97
N GLY A 31 2.72 -8.63 2.32
CA GLY A 31 3.12 -7.32 2.84
C GLY A 31 2.91 -6.21 1.81
N ILE A 32 3.19 -4.97 2.22
CA ILE A 32 3.16 -3.80 1.35
C ILE A 32 4.53 -3.12 1.40
N ARG A 33 5.18 -2.98 0.24
CA ARG A 33 6.40 -2.18 0.11
C ARG A 33 6.01 -0.74 -0.20
N LEU A 34 6.39 0.19 0.67
CA LEU A 34 6.12 1.61 0.48
C LEU A 34 6.91 2.18 -0.71
N ARG A 35 6.27 3.02 -1.53
CA ARG A 35 6.94 3.78 -2.61
C ARG A 35 7.49 5.14 -2.15
N GLY A 36 7.34 5.47 -0.86
CA GLY A 36 7.76 6.71 -0.23
C GLY A 36 7.37 6.74 1.25
N GLY A 37 7.52 7.88 1.93
CA GLY A 37 7.01 8.07 3.30
C GLY A 37 5.49 8.21 3.35
N PHE A 38 4.93 8.22 4.56
CA PHE A 38 3.53 8.59 4.76
C PHE A 38 3.37 10.12 4.76
N ALA A 39 2.34 10.61 4.08
CA ALA A 39 2.07 12.05 3.93
C ALA A 39 1.56 12.73 5.21
N CYS A 40 1.24 11.97 6.27
CA CYS A 40 0.59 12.48 7.48
C CYS A 40 1.53 12.65 8.69
N ASN A 41 2.84 12.83 8.47
CA ASN A 41 3.79 13.08 9.55
C ASN A 41 4.36 14.51 9.49
N GLU A 42 3.47 15.49 9.29
CA GLU A 42 3.70 16.90 9.61
C GLU A 42 3.06 17.25 10.96
#